data_AF-A0A3D3PCL9-F1
#
_entry.id   AF-A0A3D3PCL9-F1
#
_cell.length_a   1.000
_cell.length_b   1.000
_cell.length_c   1.000
_cell.angle_alpha   90.00
_cell.angle_beta   90.00
_cell.angle_gamma   90.00
#
_symmetry.space_group_name_H-M   'P 1'
#
loop_
_entity.id
_entity.type
_entity.pdbx_description
1 polymer ?
#
loop_
_entity_poly.entity_id
_entity_poly.type
_entity_poly.pdbx_seq_one_letter_code
_entity_poly.pdbx_strand_id
1 'polypeptide(L)'
;MAAYSFHQGSITTINRKLMKTKLLLRKVCLLAVILSIPNFINAQGSRPAPGPRVPPTALRPDIKIENILHIEPKCLRLVQNEITGDVWYIAVTGEVYQIKNIGSKTPTSVKVFTEADHGIKRLQGITIYKNTMFLCGNYTTENGKYNHGRVVRFDMTNPAKPVMSVVLNTADYPTNIGSFDHGWDALKVSLDGKYLFINSGSRTDHGEIQDKGGIFPNARIGALTARIFRVPINTKDLVLPDDEAKLKAAGYIYAEGLRNAFEMNFDGQGNMFAVSNSPDYDMTDDMFWIREGHHYGFPWYTGGLEMPQQFADYQPSPDTDPYIPRSGTAWVRKFFNNDPAYPQRPEGLKFSPGVQNLGPDANEYRGHSGKVMDGDITGATISGFTPHSCPIGLVFDTKNVLSPEFRGDGFVLRYSKGGMLGAFTKEGGDLLHLDMAYNKLADNYDMKVTRIADGFKEPTGALLIKNVLYVLEYGGNNGGDIWKVTLPTTATKVTASKK
;
A
#
# COMPACT_ATOMS: atom_id res chain seq x y z
N MET A 1 -43.87 -32.89 -40.56
CA MET A 1 -44.14 -31.99 -41.69
C MET A 1 -42.97 -31.05 -41.80
N ALA A 2 -41.95 -31.42 -42.58
CA ALA A 2 -41.78 -31.08 -44.01
C ALA A 2 -41.28 -29.63 -44.14
N ALA A 3 -39.98 -29.38 -44.26
CA ALA A 3 -39.13 -29.59 -45.44
C ALA A 3 -39.64 -28.79 -46.66
N TYR A 4 -38.85 -27.81 -47.10
CA TYR A 4 -38.90 -27.30 -48.46
C TYR A 4 -37.50 -27.36 -49.07
N SER A 5 -37.42 -28.20 -50.11
CA SER A 5 -36.34 -28.39 -51.06
C SER A 5 -36.96 -28.20 -52.45
N PHE A 6 -36.24 -27.52 -53.34
CA PHE A 6 -36.22 -27.74 -54.80
C PHE A 6 -34.84 -27.23 -55.27
N HIS A 7 -33.90 -28.05 -55.76
CA HIS A 7 -33.78 -28.66 -57.11
C HIS A 7 -33.97 -27.65 -58.25
N GLN A 8 -33.25 -27.65 -59.36
CA GLN A 8 -32.00 -28.24 -59.87
C GLN A 8 -31.90 -27.65 -61.30
N GLY A 9 -30.71 -27.46 -61.86
CA GLY A 9 -30.57 -27.09 -63.27
C GLY A 9 -29.12 -26.98 -63.71
N SER A 10 -28.61 -28.04 -64.34
CA SER A 10 -27.27 -28.17 -64.88
C SER A 10 -27.08 -27.47 -66.23
N ILE A 11 -25.82 -27.23 -66.64
CA ILE A 11 -25.26 -27.56 -67.97
C ILE A 11 -23.72 -27.47 -67.90
N THR A 12 -23.11 -28.65 -67.94
CA THR A 12 -21.97 -29.12 -68.76
C THR A 12 -20.89 -28.15 -69.32
N THR A 13 -19.68 -28.32 -68.77
CA THR A 13 -18.38 -28.63 -69.43
C THR A 13 -17.76 -27.68 -70.47
N ILE A 14 -16.52 -27.24 -70.19
CA ILE A 14 -15.25 -27.42 -70.96
C ILE A 14 -14.31 -26.22 -70.70
N ASN A 15 -13.27 -26.39 -69.88
CA ASN A 15 -11.87 -26.44 -70.36
C ASN A 15 -10.86 -26.59 -69.22
N ARG A 16 -10.12 -27.71 -69.28
CA ARG A 16 -8.94 -28.01 -68.47
C ARG A 16 -7.77 -27.14 -68.94
N LYS A 17 -7.32 -26.20 -68.12
CA LYS A 17 -5.92 -25.72 -68.07
C LYS A 17 -5.77 -24.81 -66.86
N LEU A 18 -5.25 -25.35 -65.75
CA LEU A 18 -4.48 -24.70 -64.67
C LEU A 18 -4.59 -25.56 -63.39
N MET A 19 -4.11 -26.80 -63.47
CA MET A 19 -3.85 -27.63 -62.28
C MET A 19 -2.61 -28.50 -62.57
N LYS A 20 -1.47 -27.83 -62.75
CA LYS A 20 -0.13 -28.43 -62.73
C LYS A 20 0.90 -27.37 -62.36
N THR A 21 0.90 -26.92 -61.11
CA THR A 21 2.06 -26.22 -60.49
C THR A 21 1.84 -25.97 -58.99
N LYS A 22 1.56 -27.02 -58.20
CA LYS A 22 1.75 -26.97 -56.73
C LYS A 22 2.08 -28.35 -56.17
N LEU A 23 3.13 -28.99 -56.69
CA LEU A 23 3.80 -30.09 -55.97
C LEU A 23 5.18 -30.39 -56.57
N LEU A 24 6.10 -29.42 -56.53
CA LEU A 24 7.54 -29.69 -56.59
C LEU A 24 8.29 -28.43 -56.17
N LEU A 25 8.61 -28.28 -54.88
CA LEU A 25 9.82 -27.63 -54.39
C LEU A 25 9.92 -27.87 -52.87
N ARG A 26 10.25 -29.12 -52.53
CA ARG A 26 10.92 -29.44 -51.27
C ARG A 26 12.40 -29.55 -51.62
N LYS A 27 13.20 -28.76 -50.90
CA LYS A 27 14.67 -28.80 -50.73
C LYS A 27 15.53 -28.02 -51.74
N VAL A 28 16.38 -27.19 -51.11
CA VAL A 28 17.60 -26.50 -51.56
C VAL A 28 17.41 -25.05 -52.05
N CYS A 29 18.03 -24.14 -51.28
CA CYS A 29 18.11 -22.66 -51.28
C CYS A 29 17.33 -22.07 -50.08
N LEU A 30 17.84 -21.91 -48.85
CA LEU A 30 19.20 -21.71 -48.33
C LEU A 30 20.01 -20.62 -49.06
N LEU A 31 19.61 -19.36 -48.90
CA LEU A 31 20.44 -18.23 -48.48
C LEU A 31 19.64 -16.92 -48.59
N ALA A 32 19.80 -16.04 -47.61
CA ALA A 32 19.39 -14.63 -47.60
C ALA A 32 17.91 -14.28 -47.37
N VAL A 33 17.42 -14.45 -46.13
CA VAL A 33 16.73 -13.36 -45.42
C VAL A 33 17.32 -13.30 -44.01
N ILE A 34 17.99 -12.19 -43.77
CA ILE A 34 18.89 -11.93 -42.65
C ILE A 34 18.07 -11.55 -41.41
N LEU A 35 18.30 -12.31 -40.34
CA LEU A 35 18.45 -11.88 -38.95
C LEU A 35 18.21 -10.38 -38.69
N SER A 36 17.07 -10.06 -38.12
CA SER A 36 16.91 -8.92 -37.18
C SER A 36 15.65 -9.11 -36.36
N ILE A 37 15.62 -10.20 -35.60
CA ILE A 37 14.99 -10.15 -34.28
C ILE A 37 15.69 -8.99 -33.58
N PRO A 38 14.99 -7.96 -33.04
CA PRO A 38 15.62 -7.15 -32.02
C PRO A 38 15.87 -8.08 -30.85
N ASN A 39 17.06 -8.68 -30.86
CA ASN A 39 17.86 -8.78 -29.68
C ASN A 39 17.80 -7.39 -29.04
N PHE A 40 16.85 -7.16 -28.14
CA PHE A 40 17.19 -6.40 -26.95
C PHE A 40 18.23 -7.26 -26.22
N ILE A 41 19.46 -7.24 -26.75
CA ILE A 41 20.61 -7.10 -25.89
C ILE A 41 20.20 -5.89 -25.06
N ASN A 42 19.80 -6.16 -23.83
CA ASN A 42 20.04 -5.22 -22.77
C ASN A 42 21.53 -4.92 -22.92
N ALA A 43 21.84 -3.85 -23.65
CA ALA A 43 22.91 -3.00 -23.22
C ALA A 43 22.45 -2.59 -21.82
N GLN A 44 22.79 -3.43 -20.84
CA GLN A 44 23.29 -2.97 -19.58
C GLN A 44 24.48 -2.09 -19.96
N GLY A 45 24.21 -0.91 -20.53
CA GLY A 45 24.98 0.25 -20.18
C GLY A 45 24.91 0.20 -18.67
N SER A 46 26.03 -0.16 -18.06
CA SER A 46 26.22 -0.10 -16.63
C SER A 46 25.56 1.21 -16.24
N ARG A 47 24.41 1.13 -15.54
CA ARG A 47 23.84 2.31 -14.92
C ARG A 47 25.03 2.92 -14.20
N PRO A 48 25.40 4.18 -14.50
CA PRO A 48 26.53 4.79 -13.82
C PRO A 48 26.34 4.51 -12.34
N ALA A 49 27.40 4.02 -11.70
CA ALA A 49 27.37 3.68 -10.29
C ALA A 49 26.64 4.83 -9.57
N PRO A 50 25.65 4.54 -8.72
CA PRO A 50 24.88 5.58 -8.07
C PRO A 50 25.87 6.60 -7.51
N GLY A 51 25.70 7.88 -7.89
CA GLY A 51 26.54 8.94 -7.35
C GLY A 51 26.48 8.92 -5.81
N PRO A 52 27.43 9.58 -5.12
CA PRO A 52 27.47 9.62 -3.67
C PRO A 52 26.08 9.95 -3.12
N ARG A 53 25.54 9.04 -2.30
CA ARG A 53 24.20 9.18 -1.74
C ARG A 53 24.16 10.44 -0.86
N VAL A 54 23.23 11.35 -1.14
CA VAL A 54 22.95 12.49 -0.27
C VAL A 54 22.17 11.99 0.95
N PRO A 55 22.69 12.17 2.18
CA PRO A 55 21.94 11.80 3.39
C PRO A 55 20.69 12.68 3.58
N PRO A 56 19.63 12.15 4.20
CA PRO A 56 18.52 12.96 4.68
C PRO A 56 18.99 14.03 5.67
N THR A 57 18.29 15.16 5.69
CA THR A 57 18.59 16.32 6.52
C THR A 57 17.42 16.66 7.43
N ALA A 58 17.73 17.02 8.67
CA ALA A 58 16.76 17.61 9.57
C ALA A 58 16.36 19.00 9.07
N LEU A 59 15.07 19.32 9.14
CA LEU A 59 14.56 20.67 8.86
C LEU A 59 14.56 21.57 10.10
N ARG A 60 14.99 21.02 11.24
CA ARG A 60 15.09 21.69 12.54
C ARG A 60 16.46 21.49 13.17
N PRO A 61 16.98 22.49 13.91
CA PRO A 61 18.31 22.42 14.53
C PRO A 61 18.39 21.48 15.74
N ASP A 62 17.25 21.14 16.35
CA ASP A 62 17.15 20.27 17.53
C ASP A 62 16.90 18.79 17.17
N ILE A 63 16.80 18.47 15.88
CA ILE A 63 16.69 17.10 15.36
C ILE A 63 18.03 16.69 14.75
N LYS A 64 18.46 15.46 15.05
CA LYS A 64 19.69 14.87 14.48
C LYS A 64 19.36 13.62 13.69
N ILE A 65 19.92 13.50 12.49
CA ILE A 65 19.75 12.32 11.63
C ILE A 65 21.11 11.65 11.40
N GLU A 66 21.18 10.34 11.60
CA GLU A 66 22.39 9.53 11.44
C GLU A 66 22.06 8.27 10.65
N ASN A 67 22.88 7.94 9.65
CA ASN A 67 22.84 6.59 9.06
C ASN A 67 23.36 5.62 10.11
N ILE A 68 22.68 4.49 10.31
CA ILE A 68 23.14 3.48 11.26
C ILE A 68 23.38 2.12 10.64
N LEU A 69 22.63 1.74 9.60
CA LEU A 69 22.71 0.40 9.04
C LEU A 69 22.27 0.38 7.59
N HIS A 70 23.12 -0.16 6.71
CA HIS A 70 22.71 -0.57 5.38
C HIS A 70 21.96 -1.91 5.48
N ILE A 71 20.85 -2.03 4.75
CA ILE A 71 19.95 -3.18 4.81
C ILE A 71 19.65 -3.75 3.42
N GLU A 72 19.03 -4.91 3.44
CA GLU A 72 18.71 -5.68 2.26
C GLU A 72 17.68 -4.98 1.35
N PRO A 73 17.56 -5.40 0.08
CA PRO A 73 16.58 -4.84 -0.85
C PRO A 73 15.12 -5.11 -0.43
N LYS A 74 14.22 -4.25 -0.87
CA LYS A 74 12.74 -4.36 -0.75
C LYS A 74 12.22 -4.51 0.68
N CYS A 75 12.78 -3.75 1.62
CA CYS A 75 12.36 -3.78 3.02
C CYS A 75 11.12 -2.90 3.29
N LEU A 76 10.26 -3.28 4.24
CA LEU A 76 9.00 -2.56 4.50
C LEU A 76 8.80 -2.03 5.92
N ARG A 77 9.02 -2.85 6.94
CA ARG A 77 8.60 -2.50 8.31
C ARG A 77 9.67 -2.81 9.33
N LEU A 78 9.65 -2.04 10.42
CA LEU A 78 10.46 -2.21 11.62
C LEU A 78 9.54 -2.44 12.83
N VAL A 79 9.91 -3.37 13.71
CA VAL A 79 9.22 -3.58 14.99
C VAL A 79 10.21 -3.87 16.11
N GLN A 80 9.84 -3.54 17.35
CA GLN A 80 10.60 -3.90 18.54
C GLN A 80 9.87 -5.00 19.33
N ASN A 81 10.63 -5.96 19.86
CA ASN A 81 10.17 -6.74 21.00
C ASN A 81 10.38 -5.92 22.28
N GLU A 82 9.30 -5.41 22.86
CA GLU A 82 9.32 -4.58 24.08
C GLU A 82 9.94 -5.29 25.30
N ILE A 83 9.95 -6.62 25.34
CA ILE A 83 10.52 -7.39 26.46
C ILE A 83 12.04 -7.47 26.35
N THR A 84 12.57 -7.80 25.16
CA THR A 84 14.01 -8.02 24.97
C THR A 84 14.75 -6.78 24.47
N GLY A 85 14.02 -5.81 23.92
CA GLY A 85 14.55 -4.66 23.22
C GLY A 85 15.02 -4.95 21.79
N ASP A 86 14.94 -6.19 21.31
CA ASP A 86 15.36 -6.58 19.96
C ASP A 86 14.52 -5.90 18.89
N VAL A 87 15.18 -5.43 17.83
CA VAL A 87 14.51 -4.82 16.67
C VAL A 87 14.57 -5.77 15.48
N TRP A 88 13.49 -5.81 14.72
CA TRP A 88 13.30 -6.70 13.58
C TRP A 88 12.80 -5.93 12.38
N TYR A 89 13.13 -6.39 11.17
CA TYR A 89 12.53 -5.90 9.93
C TYR A 89 12.22 -7.02 8.95
N ILE A 90 11.40 -6.70 7.95
CA ILE A 90 10.97 -7.64 6.92
C ILE A 90 11.26 -7.11 5.51
N ALA A 91 11.47 -8.03 4.58
CA ALA A 91 11.50 -7.77 3.15
C ALA A 91 10.27 -8.38 2.45
N VAL A 92 9.84 -7.75 1.35
CA VAL A 92 8.67 -8.21 0.56
C VAL A 92 8.81 -9.65 0.09
N THR A 93 10.05 -10.08 -0.15
CA THR A 93 10.43 -11.40 -0.64
C THR A 93 10.32 -12.52 0.41
N GLY A 94 9.83 -12.22 1.62
CA GLY A 94 9.56 -13.21 2.65
C GLY A 94 10.68 -13.37 3.68
N GLU A 95 11.73 -12.54 3.65
CA GLU A 95 12.75 -12.60 4.68
C GLU A 95 12.42 -11.76 5.91
N VAL A 96 12.80 -12.28 7.07
CA VAL A 96 12.72 -11.60 8.36
C VAL A 96 14.12 -11.51 8.95
N TYR A 97 14.50 -10.31 9.37
CA TYR A 97 15.83 -10.00 9.88
C TYR A 97 15.75 -9.48 11.31
N GLN A 98 16.69 -9.91 12.15
CA GLN A 98 16.92 -9.31 13.46
C GLN A 98 18.09 -8.33 13.37
N ILE A 99 17.90 -7.13 13.90
CA ILE A 99 18.98 -6.15 14.09
C ILE A 99 19.64 -6.42 15.44
N LYS A 100 20.96 -6.61 15.41
CA LYS A 100 21.80 -6.75 16.59
C LYS A 100 22.38 -5.39 16.94
N ASN A 101 22.29 -5.01 18.21
CA ASN A 101 22.93 -3.82 18.78
C ASN A 101 22.53 -2.51 18.07
N ILE A 102 21.24 -2.29 17.78
CA ILE A 102 20.75 -1.11 17.04
C ILE A 102 21.16 0.25 17.66
N GLY A 103 21.36 0.31 18.97
CA GLY A 103 21.81 1.52 19.67
C GLY A 103 23.34 1.73 19.67
N SER A 104 24.11 0.79 19.12
CA SER A 104 25.57 0.86 19.05
C SER A 104 26.07 1.61 17.82
N LYS A 105 27.37 1.87 17.74
CA LYS A 105 28.01 2.47 16.56
C LYS A 105 28.17 1.50 15.38
N THR A 106 27.97 0.20 15.61
CA THR A 106 28.20 -0.86 14.63
C THR A 106 27.07 -1.88 14.70
N PRO A 107 25.82 -1.47 14.43
CA PRO A 107 24.72 -2.43 14.36
C PRO A 107 24.93 -3.35 13.16
N THR A 108 24.39 -4.56 13.26
CA THR A 108 24.37 -5.53 12.16
C THR A 108 22.96 -6.10 12.03
N SER A 109 22.64 -6.69 10.88
CA SER A 109 21.41 -7.47 10.74
C SER A 109 21.70 -8.91 10.35
N VAL A 110 20.87 -9.81 10.85
CA VAL A 110 20.98 -11.25 10.60
C VAL A 110 19.63 -11.74 10.10
N LYS A 111 19.63 -12.46 8.98
CA LYS A 111 18.43 -13.14 8.46
C LYS A 111 18.07 -14.29 9.42
N VAL A 112 16.82 -14.34 9.85
CA VAL A 112 16.33 -15.33 10.82
C VAL A 112 15.28 -16.24 10.21
N PHE A 113 14.36 -15.70 9.43
CA PHE A 113 13.32 -16.47 8.73
C PHE A 113 13.28 -16.11 7.25
N THR A 114 12.70 -17.01 6.48
CA THR A 114 12.50 -16.93 5.03
C THR A 114 11.08 -17.35 4.66
N GLU A 115 10.69 -17.16 3.40
CA GLU A 115 9.43 -17.69 2.85
C GLU A 115 9.22 -19.16 3.19
N ALA A 116 10.27 -19.99 3.19
CA ALA A 116 10.17 -21.42 3.48
C ALA A 116 9.68 -21.72 4.91
N ASP A 117 9.94 -20.82 5.86
CA ASP A 117 9.61 -21.01 7.27
C ASP A 117 8.13 -20.70 7.58
N HIS A 118 7.53 -19.78 6.81
CA HIS A 118 6.16 -19.30 7.08
C HIS A 118 5.18 -19.44 5.91
N GLY A 119 5.66 -19.66 4.69
CA GLY A 119 4.84 -19.81 3.48
C GLY A 119 4.19 -18.52 2.98
N ILE A 120 4.82 -17.36 3.22
CA ILE A 120 4.30 -16.05 2.77
C ILE A 120 5.25 -15.49 1.74
N LYS A 121 4.86 -15.55 0.46
CA LYS A 121 5.70 -15.16 -0.68
C LYS A 121 5.81 -13.65 -0.85
N ARG A 122 4.74 -12.92 -0.53
CA ARG A 122 4.70 -11.46 -0.48
C ARG A 122 4.44 -11.04 0.96
N LEU A 123 5.51 -10.95 1.75
CA LEU A 123 5.46 -10.59 3.17
C LEU A 123 5.39 -9.08 3.33
N GLN A 124 4.38 -8.57 4.02
CA GLN A 124 4.16 -7.12 4.11
C GLN A 124 3.91 -6.63 5.52
N GLY A 125 3.37 -7.48 6.41
CA GLY A 125 3.07 -7.12 7.79
C GLY A 125 3.89 -7.90 8.80
N ILE A 126 4.29 -7.21 9.87
CA ILE A 126 4.94 -7.79 11.04
C ILE A 126 4.48 -7.03 12.29
N THR A 127 4.28 -7.73 13.40
CA THR A 127 4.15 -7.15 14.74
C THR A 127 4.68 -8.11 15.78
N ILE A 128 5.05 -7.59 16.96
CA ILE A 128 5.47 -8.42 18.08
C ILE A 128 4.64 -8.04 19.29
N TYR A 129 4.08 -9.03 19.96
CA TYR A 129 3.44 -8.88 21.25
C TYR A 129 4.02 -9.88 22.23
N LYS A 130 4.67 -9.38 23.28
CA LYS A 130 5.46 -10.19 24.23
C LYS A 130 6.47 -11.06 23.47
N ASN A 131 6.44 -12.37 23.66
CA ASN A 131 7.30 -13.33 22.98
C ASN A 131 6.66 -13.93 21.72
N THR A 132 5.68 -13.26 21.11
CA THR A 132 5.03 -13.77 19.89
C THR A 132 5.21 -12.78 18.76
N MET A 133 5.87 -13.21 17.69
CA MET A 133 5.96 -12.47 16.44
C MET A 133 4.84 -12.92 15.51
N PHE A 134 4.11 -11.99 14.94
CA PHE A 134 3.09 -12.25 13.92
C PHE A 134 3.56 -11.71 12.58
N LEU A 135 3.32 -12.47 11.51
CA LEU A 135 3.60 -12.08 10.13
C LEU A 135 2.31 -12.17 9.31
N CYS A 136 2.09 -11.22 8.41
CA CYS A 136 1.02 -11.32 7.41
C CYS A 136 1.51 -10.98 6.00
N GLY A 137 0.84 -11.57 5.03
CA GLY A 137 1.07 -11.27 3.63
C GLY A 137 0.27 -12.18 2.73
N ASN A 138 0.74 -12.27 1.49
CA ASN A 138 0.01 -12.92 0.41
C ASN A 138 0.82 -14.04 -0.23
N TYR A 139 0.10 -15.03 -0.75
CA TYR A 139 0.61 -15.96 -1.75
C TYR A 139 -0.48 -16.24 -2.78
N THR A 140 -0.10 -16.86 -3.89
CA THR A 140 -1.04 -17.16 -4.99
C THR A 140 -1.09 -18.65 -5.28
N THR A 141 -2.27 -19.16 -5.63
CA THR A 141 -2.50 -20.56 -6.04
C THR A 141 -2.92 -20.63 -7.51
N GLU A 142 -3.07 -21.85 -8.04
CA GLU A 142 -3.48 -22.12 -9.43
C GLU A 142 -2.73 -21.26 -10.46
N ASN A 143 -1.39 -21.30 -10.42
CA ASN A 143 -0.53 -20.51 -11.31
C ASN A 143 -0.81 -19.00 -11.29
N GLY A 144 -1.10 -18.44 -10.12
CA GLY A 144 -1.32 -17.00 -9.96
C GLY A 144 -2.77 -16.58 -10.20
N LYS A 145 -3.71 -17.52 -10.24
CA LYS A 145 -5.13 -17.24 -10.50
C LYS A 145 -5.87 -16.76 -9.26
N TYR A 146 -5.60 -17.33 -8.10
CA TYR A 146 -6.20 -16.87 -6.85
C TYR A 146 -5.17 -16.28 -5.90
N ASN A 147 -5.63 -15.34 -5.09
CA ASN A 147 -4.90 -14.77 -3.97
C ASN A 147 -5.31 -15.48 -2.69
N HIS A 148 -4.38 -15.48 -1.75
CA HIS A 148 -4.60 -15.91 -0.39
C HIS A 148 -3.93 -14.95 0.59
N GLY A 149 -4.72 -14.51 1.57
CA GLY A 149 -4.19 -13.90 2.77
C GLY A 149 -3.70 -14.97 3.73
N ARG A 150 -2.54 -14.75 4.34
CA ARG A 150 -1.96 -15.65 5.33
C ARG A 150 -1.42 -14.87 6.51
N VAL A 151 -1.74 -15.35 7.71
CA VAL A 151 -1.17 -14.86 8.96
C VAL A 151 -0.59 -16.04 9.73
N VAL A 152 0.67 -15.92 10.12
CA VAL A 152 1.34 -16.89 10.99
C VAL A 152 1.85 -16.21 12.26
N ARG A 153 2.19 -17.01 13.25
CA ARG A 153 2.91 -16.56 14.43
C ARG A 153 4.08 -17.46 14.76
N PHE A 154 5.12 -16.87 15.33
CA PHE A 154 6.26 -17.57 15.92
C PHE A 154 6.24 -17.37 17.43
N ASP A 155 6.27 -18.46 18.19
CA ASP A 155 6.62 -18.42 19.61
C ASP A 155 8.14 -18.23 19.74
N MET A 156 8.53 -17.07 20.26
CA MET A 156 9.90 -16.61 20.44
C MET A 156 10.39 -16.80 21.88
N THR A 157 9.68 -17.56 22.73
CA THR A 157 10.08 -17.83 24.12
C THR A 157 11.45 -18.52 24.20
N ASN A 158 11.76 -19.37 23.20
CA ASN A 158 13.13 -19.83 22.95
C ASN A 158 13.59 -19.29 21.59
N PRO A 159 14.33 -18.16 21.54
CA PRO A 159 14.79 -17.57 20.29
C PRO A 159 15.69 -18.48 19.46
N ALA A 160 16.34 -19.47 20.06
CA ALA A 160 17.17 -20.45 19.34
C ALA A 160 16.34 -21.54 18.66
N LYS A 161 15.06 -21.69 19.02
CA LYS A 161 14.13 -22.63 18.41
C LYS A 161 12.71 -22.06 18.34
N PRO A 162 12.48 -21.03 17.51
CA PRO A 162 11.15 -20.48 17.31
C PRO A 162 10.19 -21.54 16.77
N VAL A 163 8.94 -21.53 17.24
CA VAL A 163 7.90 -22.46 16.78
C VAL A 163 6.84 -21.71 16.00
N MET A 164 6.69 -22.05 14.72
CA MET A 164 5.67 -21.46 13.85
C MET A 164 4.31 -22.15 14.02
N SER A 165 3.24 -21.37 14.00
CA SER A 165 1.87 -21.86 13.86
C SER A 165 1.04 -20.92 12.98
N VAL A 166 0.04 -21.47 12.28
CA VAL A 166 -0.89 -20.68 11.49
C VAL A 166 -1.91 -20.01 12.42
N VAL A 167 -2.11 -18.71 12.23
CA VAL A 167 -3.20 -17.97 12.87
C VAL A 167 -4.44 -18.07 11.98
N LEU A 168 -4.32 -17.62 10.74
CA LEU A 168 -5.40 -17.73 9.76
C LEU A 168 -4.89 -17.84 8.32
N ASN A 169 -5.73 -18.38 7.45
CA ASN A 169 -5.67 -18.21 6.00
C ASN A 169 -7.02 -17.69 5.50
N THR A 170 -7.06 -17.19 4.28
CA THR A 170 -8.31 -16.97 3.56
C THR A 170 -8.63 -18.16 2.65
N ALA A 171 -9.91 -18.31 2.31
CA ALA A 171 -10.30 -19.00 1.07
C ALA A 171 -9.66 -18.32 -0.15
N ASP A 172 -9.59 -19.04 -1.28
CA ASP A 172 -9.21 -18.49 -2.58
C ASP A 172 -10.14 -17.33 -2.95
N TYR A 173 -9.56 -16.21 -3.37
CA TYR A 173 -10.31 -15.11 -3.98
C TYR A 173 -9.60 -14.60 -5.25
N PRO A 174 -10.35 -14.01 -6.21
CA PRO A 174 -9.79 -13.57 -7.48
C PRO A 174 -8.60 -12.61 -7.36
N THR A 175 -7.48 -12.95 -7.99
CA THR A 175 -6.42 -11.97 -8.30
C THR A 175 -6.87 -11.00 -9.40
N ASN A 176 -6.11 -9.94 -9.65
CA ASN A 176 -6.26 -9.10 -10.84
C ASN A 176 -5.05 -9.21 -11.81
N ILE A 177 -5.04 -8.44 -12.89
CA ILE A 177 -3.89 -8.26 -13.82
C ILE A 177 -3.11 -6.98 -13.50
N GLY A 178 -3.74 -6.04 -12.80
CA GLY A 178 -3.21 -4.71 -12.53
C GLY A 178 -2.17 -4.68 -11.41
N SER A 179 -1.64 -3.47 -11.17
CA SER A 179 -0.76 -3.15 -10.05
C SER A 179 -1.52 -2.81 -8.76
N PHE A 180 -2.85 -2.82 -8.80
CA PHE A 180 -3.73 -2.34 -7.72
C PHE A 180 -4.25 -3.46 -6.82
N ASP A 181 -3.60 -4.64 -6.84
CA ASP A 181 -3.85 -5.70 -5.88
C ASP A 181 -3.05 -5.45 -4.60
N HIS A 182 -3.67 -4.76 -3.64
CA HIS A 182 -2.96 -4.33 -2.43
C HIS A 182 -2.81 -5.46 -1.41
N GLY A 183 -3.79 -6.36 -1.34
CA GLY A 183 -3.75 -7.59 -0.55
C GLY A 183 -3.59 -7.36 0.95
N TRP A 184 -3.15 -8.39 1.66
CA TRP A 184 -2.95 -8.39 3.11
C TRP A 184 -1.60 -7.78 3.45
N ASP A 185 -1.57 -6.64 4.15
CA ASP A 185 -0.33 -5.85 4.27
C ASP A 185 0.03 -5.37 5.67
N ALA A 186 -0.93 -5.01 6.52
CA ALA A 186 -0.70 -4.44 7.85
C ALA A 186 -1.31 -5.30 8.95
N LEU A 187 -0.65 -5.38 10.11
CA LEU A 187 -1.19 -6.05 11.27
C LEU A 187 -0.75 -5.36 12.58
N LYS A 188 -1.66 -5.26 13.55
CA LYS A 188 -1.40 -4.68 14.87
C LYS A 188 -2.16 -5.44 15.94
N VAL A 189 -1.53 -5.60 17.10
CA VAL A 189 -2.19 -6.15 18.29
C VAL A 189 -2.88 -5.00 19.04
N SER A 190 -4.08 -5.27 19.55
CA SER A 190 -4.81 -4.31 20.40
C SER A 190 -4.00 -3.95 21.65
N LEU A 191 -4.16 -2.75 22.20
CA LEU A 191 -3.42 -2.34 23.40
C LEU A 191 -3.66 -3.24 24.62
N ASP A 192 -4.85 -3.84 24.73
CA ASP A 192 -5.18 -4.81 25.76
C ASP A 192 -4.70 -6.24 25.45
N GLY A 193 -4.09 -6.45 24.28
CA GLY A 193 -3.53 -7.71 23.84
C GLY A 193 -4.55 -8.81 23.58
N LYS A 194 -5.84 -8.48 23.41
CA LYS A 194 -6.89 -9.47 23.16
C LYS A 194 -7.08 -9.79 21.68
N TYR A 195 -6.81 -8.83 20.80
CA TYR A 195 -7.14 -8.94 19.38
C TYR A 195 -5.94 -8.68 18.50
N LEU A 196 -5.96 -9.32 17.34
CA LEU A 196 -5.12 -9.00 16.19
C LEU A 196 -6.00 -8.31 15.14
N PHE A 197 -5.60 -7.11 14.73
CA PHE A 197 -6.16 -6.39 13.60
C PHE A 197 -5.30 -6.64 12.37
N ILE A 198 -5.92 -6.89 11.21
CA ILE A 198 -5.21 -7.13 9.95
C ILE A 198 -5.89 -6.36 8.82
N ASN A 199 -5.13 -5.56 8.06
CA ASN A 199 -5.63 -4.91 6.86
C ASN A 199 -5.54 -5.85 5.65
N SER A 200 -6.60 -5.85 4.85
CA SER A 200 -6.63 -6.36 3.49
C SER A 200 -7.09 -5.24 2.56
N GLY A 201 -6.18 -4.73 1.74
CA GLY A 201 -6.45 -3.64 0.82
C GLY A 201 -7.41 -4.04 -0.32
N SER A 202 -7.75 -3.05 -1.14
CA SER A 202 -8.57 -3.23 -2.33
C SER A 202 -7.81 -4.04 -3.38
N ARG A 203 -8.58 -4.69 -4.26
CA ARG A 203 -8.06 -5.34 -5.47
C ARG A 203 -8.30 -4.52 -6.74
N THR A 204 -8.73 -3.27 -6.58
CA THR A 204 -9.09 -2.35 -7.67
C THR A 204 -8.55 -0.97 -7.33
N ASP A 205 -8.35 -0.15 -8.35
CA ASP A 205 -7.94 1.24 -8.16
C ASP A 205 -9.07 2.09 -7.57
N HIS A 206 -10.24 2.09 -8.21
CA HIS A 206 -11.40 2.93 -7.92
C HIS A 206 -12.74 2.17 -8.05
N GLY A 207 -12.74 0.86 -7.81
CA GLY A 207 -13.94 0.00 -7.85
C GLY A 207 -14.31 -0.54 -9.23
N GLU A 208 -13.46 -0.32 -10.21
CA GLU A 208 -13.59 -0.80 -11.57
C GLU A 208 -13.58 -2.34 -11.66
N ILE A 209 -14.03 -2.87 -12.80
CA ILE A 209 -13.90 -4.30 -13.09
C ILE A 209 -12.42 -4.66 -13.25
N GLN A 210 -12.01 -5.68 -12.51
CA GLN A 210 -10.70 -6.32 -12.60
C GLN A 210 -10.92 -7.82 -12.81
N ASP A 211 -11.24 -8.22 -14.04
CA ASP A 211 -11.69 -9.58 -14.36
C ASP A 211 -10.57 -10.60 -14.65
N LYS A 212 -9.31 -10.16 -14.54
CA LYS A 212 -8.12 -10.93 -14.90
C LYS A 212 -8.19 -11.51 -16.32
N GLY A 213 -8.54 -10.69 -17.30
CA GLY A 213 -8.58 -11.10 -18.71
C GLY A 213 -9.74 -12.05 -18.99
N GLY A 214 -10.86 -11.84 -18.31
CA GLY A 214 -12.08 -12.65 -18.41
C GLY A 214 -12.09 -13.94 -17.60
N ILE A 215 -11.05 -14.25 -16.81
CA ILE A 215 -11.03 -15.43 -15.93
C ILE A 215 -12.07 -15.31 -14.80
N PHE A 216 -12.28 -14.08 -14.31
CA PHE A 216 -13.26 -13.74 -13.29
C PHE A 216 -14.18 -12.63 -13.79
N PRO A 217 -15.13 -12.93 -14.70
CA PRO A 217 -15.98 -11.91 -15.31
C PRO A 217 -16.65 -11.03 -14.26
N ASN A 218 -16.59 -9.71 -14.46
CA ASN A 218 -17.19 -8.70 -13.58
C ASN A 218 -16.63 -8.65 -12.14
N ALA A 219 -15.48 -9.29 -11.85
CA ALA A 219 -14.91 -9.27 -10.51
C ALA A 219 -14.43 -7.87 -10.11
N ARG A 220 -14.87 -7.40 -8.94
CA ARG A 220 -14.51 -6.10 -8.32
C ARG A 220 -14.00 -6.34 -6.90
N ILE A 221 -14.35 -5.48 -5.95
CA ILE A 221 -14.15 -5.72 -4.52
C ILE A 221 -14.96 -6.93 -4.07
N GLY A 222 -14.29 -7.87 -3.41
CA GLY A 222 -14.87 -9.09 -2.85
C GLY A 222 -14.95 -9.03 -1.33
N ALA A 223 -15.37 -10.11 -0.67
CA ALA A 223 -15.61 -10.14 0.79
C ALA A 223 -14.31 -10.07 1.61
N LEU A 224 -13.18 -10.38 0.99
CA LEU A 224 -11.85 -10.42 1.62
C LEU A 224 -10.98 -9.18 1.31
N THR A 225 -11.50 -8.16 0.63
CA THR A 225 -10.74 -6.98 0.20
C THR A 225 -11.35 -5.69 0.71
N ALA A 226 -10.54 -4.63 0.82
CA ALA A 226 -10.94 -3.28 1.27
C ALA A 226 -11.50 -3.24 2.72
N ARG A 227 -10.88 -3.98 3.63
CA ARG A 227 -11.35 -4.16 5.02
C ARG A 227 -10.22 -4.30 6.02
N ILE A 228 -10.53 -3.93 7.27
CA ILE A 228 -9.74 -4.33 8.43
C ILE A 228 -10.48 -5.47 9.13
N PHE A 229 -9.79 -6.59 9.31
CA PHE A 229 -10.27 -7.75 10.03
C PHE A 229 -9.81 -7.71 11.49
N ARG A 230 -10.60 -8.30 12.38
CA ARG A 230 -10.27 -8.49 13.80
C ARG A 230 -10.48 -9.96 14.19
N VAL A 231 -9.47 -10.57 14.78
CA VAL A 231 -9.54 -11.93 15.33
C VAL A 231 -8.98 -11.96 16.76
N PRO A 232 -9.45 -12.87 17.64
CA PRO A 232 -8.77 -13.10 18.92
C PRO A 232 -7.29 -13.41 18.74
N ILE A 233 -6.40 -12.88 19.57
CA ILE A 233 -4.94 -13.04 19.41
C ILE A 233 -4.49 -14.51 19.48
N ASN A 234 -5.25 -15.34 20.20
CA ASN A 234 -4.97 -16.77 20.39
C ASN A 234 -5.51 -17.64 19.25
N THR A 235 -6.18 -17.06 18.24
CA THR A 235 -6.70 -17.76 17.06
C THR A 235 -5.66 -18.69 16.46
N LYS A 236 -6.12 -19.85 16.00
CA LYS A 236 -5.31 -20.90 15.40
C LYS A 236 -6.08 -21.54 14.25
N ASP A 237 -5.40 -21.72 13.12
CA ASP A 237 -5.93 -22.44 11.95
C ASP A 237 -7.30 -21.93 11.43
N LEU A 238 -7.61 -20.64 11.63
CA LEU A 238 -8.86 -20.05 11.12
C LEU A 238 -8.82 -19.95 9.60
N VAL A 239 -9.94 -20.24 8.94
CA VAL A 239 -10.13 -19.98 7.51
C VAL A 239 -11.22 -18.94 7.34
N LEU A 240 -10.88 -17.77 6.81
CA LEU A 240 -11.84 -16.73 6.48
C LEU A 240 -12.50 -17.06 5.12
N PRO A 241 -13.83 -17.24 5.06
CA PRO A 241 -14.51 -17.50 3.79
C PRO A 241 -14.56 -16.23 2.93
N ASP A 242 -14.59 -16.37 1.61
CA ASP A 242 -14.95 -15.28 0.69
C ASP A 242 -16.48 -15.10 0.65
N ASP A 243 -17.06 -14.77 1.81
CA ASP A 243 -18.50 -14.61 2.04
C ASP A 243 -18.73 -13.51 3.06
N GLU A 244 -19.18 -12.34 2.59
CA GLU A 244 -19.31 -11.14 3.42
C GLU A 244 -20.33 -11.34 4.55
N ALA A 245 -21.45 -12.00 4.27
CA ALA A 245 -22.50 -12.24 5.26
C ALA A 245 -21.98 -13.13 6.40
N LYS A 246 -21.22 -14.18 6.08
CA LYS A 246 -20.59 -15.04 7.10
C LYS A 246 -19.53 -14.31 7.89
N LEU A 247 -18.70 -13.50 7.24
CA LEU A 247 -17.66 -12.72 7.91
C LEU A 247 -18.26 -11.69 8.88
N LYS A 248 -19.36 -11.02 8.49
CA LYS A 248 -20.12 -10.11 9.36
C LYS A 248 -20.77 -10.84 10.52
N ALA A 249 -21.46 -11.95 10.24
CA ALA A 249 -22.12 -12.76 11.27
C ALA A 249 -21.13 -13.31 12.31
N ALA A 250 -19.89 -13.63 11.89
CA ALA A 250 -18.83 -14.09 12.79
C ALA A 250 -18.09 -12.94 13.50
N GLY A 251 -18.37 -11.67 13.17
CA GLY A 251 -17.73 -10.51 13.76
C GLY A 251 -16.25 -10.34 13.38
N TYR A 252 -15.83 -10.90 12.25
CA TYR A 252 -14.43 -10.81 11.78
C TYR A 252 -14.13 -9.52 11.01
N ILE A 253 -15.14 -8.88 10.41
CA ILE A 253 -14.98 -7.56 9.79
C ILE A 253 -15.07 -6.51 10.89
N TYR A 254 -13.98 -5.77 11.10
CA TYR A 254 -13.93 -4.66 12.06
C TYR A 254 -14.29 -3.34 11.40
N ALA A 255 -13.78 -3.08 10.20
CA ALA A 255 -14.00 -1.85 9.45
C ALA A 255 -13.96 -2.13 7.94
N GLU A 256 -14.68 -1.32 7.17
CA GLU A 256 -14.88 -1.51 5.73
C GLU A 256 -14.57 -0.23 4.93
N GLY A 257 -14.35 -0.38 3.62
CA GLY A 257 -14.26 0.76 2.71
C GLY A 257 -12.94 1.50 2.74
N LEU A 258 -11.83 0.78 2.95
CA LEU A 258 -10.47 1.32 2.84
C LEU A 258 -9.82 0.85 1.55
N ARG A 259 -9.15 1.74 0.81
CA ARG A 259 -8.46 1.35 -0.43
C ARG A 259 -7.15 0.63 -0.14
N ASN A 260 -6.15 1.34 0.39
CA ASN A 260 -4.83 0.78 0.63
C ASN A 260 -4.29 1.28 1.98
N ALA A 261 -4.92 0.86 3.07
CA ALA A 261 -4.54 1.23 4.44
C ALA A 261 -3.23 0.53 4.89
N PHE A 262 -2.14 0.87 4.19
CA PHE A 262 -0.88 0.15 4.25
C PHE A 262 -0.21 0.27 5.62
N GLU A 263 -0.52 1.27 6.44
CA GLU A 263 -0.07 1.32 7.83
C GLU A 263 -1.21 1.72 8.76
N MET A 264 -1.26 1.07 9.92
CA MET A 264 -2.19 1.39 10.99
C MET A 264 -1.47 1.31 12.33
N ASN A 265 -1.82 2.18 13.28
CA ASN A 265 -1.21 2.17 14.61
C ASN A 265 -2.15 2.77 15.66
N PHE A 266 -1.88 2.47 16.92
CA PHE A 266 -2.61 3.04 18.05
C PHE A 266 -1.88 4.27 18.61
N ASP A 267 -2.63 5.32 18.93
CA ASP A 267 -2.14 6.42 19.75
C ASP A 267 -2.02 6.03 21.24
N GLY A 268 -1.61 6.97 22.08
CA GLY A 268 -1.48 6.75 23.53
C GLY A 268 -2.82 6.56 24.26
N GLN A 269 -3.93 6.95 23.63
CA GLN A 269 -5.29 6.86 24.17
C GLN A 269 -6.03 5.59 23.70
N GLY A 270 -5.45 4.83 22.77
CA GLY A 270 -6.05 3.61 22.21
C GLY A 270 -6.93 3.82 20.99
N ASN A 271 -6.86 4.99 20.35
CA ASN A 271 -7.47 5.22 19.06
C ASN A 271 -6.60 4.58 17.98
N MET A 272 -7.21 3.76 17.12
CA MET A 272 -6.52 3.22 15.96
C MET A 272 -6.62 4.20 14.80
N PHE A 273 -5.50 4.56 14.20
CA PHE A 273 -5.46 5.34 12.97
C PHE A 273 -4.86 4.51 11.85
N ALA A 274 -5.31 4.74 10.62
CA ALA A 274 -4.71 4.16 9.43
C ALA A 274 -4.52 5.20 8.34
N VAL A 275 -3.42 5.10 7.61
CA VAL A 275 -3.14 5.93 6.43
C VAL A 275 -3.35 5.10 5.17
N SER A 276 -4.09 5.65 4.20
CA SER A 276 -4.53 4.94 3.01
C SER A 276 -4.11 5.67 1.75
N ASN A 277 -3.54 4.94 0.78
CA ASN A 277 -3.19 5.55 -0.50
C ASN A 277 -4.42 5.67 -1.42
N SER A 278 -4.53 6.79 -2.12
CA SER A 278 -5.60 7.16 -3.04
C SER A 278 -5.53 6.42 -4.37
N PRO A 279 -6.63 6.36 -5.15
CA PRO A 279 -6.62 5.91 -6.55
C PRO A 279 -5.76 6.80 -7.45
N ASP A 280 -5.55 6.34 -8.69
CA ASP A 280 -4.98 7.11 -9.81
C ASP A 280 -5.96 8.22 -10.32
N TYR A 281 -6.70 8.87 -9.41
CA TYR A 281 -7.70 9.92 -9.67
C TYR A 281 -7.46 11.18 -8.82
N ASP A 282 -6.21 11.61 -8.62
CA ASP A 282 -5.84 12.91 -8.00
C ASP A 282 -6.58 13.31 -6.70
N MET A 283 -7.12 12.33 -5.99
CA MET A 283 -7.77 12.47 -4.69
C MET A 283 -6.71 12.40 -3.60
N THR A 284 -7.03 12.99 -2.45
CA THR A 284 -6.08 13.06 -1.34
C THR A 284 -5.83 11.66 -0.78
N ASP A 285 -4.62 11.42 -0.30
CA ASP A 285 -4.29 10.20 0.43
C ASP A 285 -4.87 10.29 1.84
N ASP A 286 -5.83 9.43 2.18
CA ASP A 286 -6.57 9.57 3.44
C ASP A 286 -5.78 9.17 4.69
N MET A 287 -6.15 9.77 5.83
CA MET A 287 -5.94 9.21 7.17
C MET A 287 -7.30 9.05 7.83
N PHE A 288 -7.53 7.93 8.51
CA PHE A 288 -8.81 7.62 9.16
C PHE A 288 -8.63 7.27 10.63
N TRP A 289 -9.57 7.70 11.48
CA TRP A 289 -9.78 7.15 12.82
C TRP A 289 -10.62 5.88 12.72
N ILE A 290 -9.99 4.72 12.89
CA ILE A 290 -10.58 3.42 12.66
C ILE A 290 -11.41 2.92 13.85
N ARG A 291 -12.69 2.73 13.59
CA ARG A 291 -13.72 2.31 14.54
C ARG A 291 -14.50 1.08 14.07
N GLU A 292 -14.96 0.29 15.03
CA GLU A 292 -15.73 -0.94 14.79
C GLU A 292 -17.07 -0.65 14.10
N GLY A 293 -17.34 -1.34 12.99
CA GLY A 293 -18.59 -1.22 12.23
C GLY A 293 -18.67 0.01 11.33
N HIS A 294 -17.59 0.79 11.21
CA HIS A 294 -17.54 1.96 10.35
C HIS A 294 -17.14 1.61 8.91
N HIS A 295 -17.63 2.41 7.96
CA HIS A 295 -17.28 2.35 6.55
C HIS A 295 -16.58 3.66 6.13
N TYR A 296 -15.45 3.59 5.41
CA TYR A 296 -14.61 4.75 5.06
C TYR A 296 -14.77 5.25 3.62
N GLY A 297 -15.72 4.66 2.89
CA GLY A 297 -16.24 5.23 1.64
C GLY A 297 -15.87 4.45 0.39
N PHE A 298 -14.69 3.81 0.35
CA PHE A 298 -14.26 3.09 -0.84
C PHE A 298 -15.22 1.92 -1.18
N PRO A 299 -15.61 1.73 -2.45
CA PRO A 299 -15.09 2.41 -3.63
C PRO A 299 -15.88 3.66 -4.05
N TRP A 300 -16.91 4.08 -3.32
CA TRP A 300 -17.77 5.19 -3.75
C TRP A 300 -17.22 6.57 -3.42
N TYR A 301 -16.42 6.68 -2.36
CA TYR A 301 -15.93 7.94 -1.82
C TYR A 301 -14.51 7.77 -1.31
N THR A 302 -13.62 8.68 -1.66
CA THR A 302 -12.19 8.66 -1.25
C THR A 302 -11.66 10.09 -1.24
N GLY A 303 -10.73 10.44 -0.35
CA GLY A 303 -10.08 11.74 -0.36
C GLY A 303 -11.03 12.94 -0.31
N GLY A 304 -12.19 12.80 0.34
CA GLY A 304 -13.21 13.84 0.41
C GLY A 304 -14.11 13.99 -0.84
N LEU A 305 -13.99 13.11 -1.83
CA LEU A 305 -14.65 13.22 -3.12
C LEU A 305 -15.40 11.94 -3.53
N GLU A 306 -16.48 12.14 -4.27
CA GLU A 306 -17.26 11.07 -4.90
C GLU A 306 -16.48 10.46 -6.08
N MET A 307 -16.46 9.13 -6.20
CA MET A 307 -15.90 8.47 -7.38
C MET A 307 -16.77 8.75 -8.59
N PRO A 308 -16.24 9.35 -9.68
CA PRO A 308 -17.07 9.72 -10.83
C PRO A 308 -17.62 8.50 -11.58
N GLN A 309 -16.92 7.36 -11.53
CA GLN A 309 -17.32 6.14 -12.24
C GLN A 309 -18.64 5.53 -11.75
N GLN A 310 -19.12 5.94 -10.57
CA GLN A 310 -20.43 5.52 -10.07
C GLN A 310 -21.61 6.19 -10.81
N PHE A 311 -21.36 7.26 -11.57
CA PHE A 311 -22.41 8.02 -12.26
C PHE A 311 -22.60 7.53 -13.70
N ALA A 312 -23.87 7.30 -14.07
CA ALA A 312 -24.25 6.72 -15.36
C ALA A 312 -23.92 7.60 -16.57
N ASP A 313 -23.73 8.90 -16.37
CA ASP A 313 -23.36 9.87 -17.41
C ASP A 313 -21.85 10.17 -17.45
N TYR A 314 -21.03 9.50 -16.61
CA TYR A 314 -19.59 9.69 -16.59
C TYR A 314 -18.96 9.42 -17.96
N GLN A 315 -18.24 10.40 -18.50
CA GLN A 315 -17.45 10.30 -19.73
C GLN A 315 -16.00 10.64 -19.38
N PRO A 316 -15.16 9.64 -19.07
CA PRO A 316 -13.80 9.91 -18.64
C PRO A 316 -12.97 10.53 -19.77
N SER A 317 -12.45 11.73 -19.53
CA SER A 317 -11.48 12.36 -20.40
C SER A 317 -10.61 13.32 -19.58
N PRO A 318 -9.27 13.22 -19.65
CA PRO A 318 -8.38 14.17 -19.00
C PRO A 318 -8.43 15.58 -19.60
N ASP A 319 -9.18 15.80 -20.69
CA ASP A 319 -9.44 17.13 -21.24
C ASP A 319 -10.60 17.84 -20.52
N THR A 320 -11.55 17.08 -19.94
CA THR A 320 -12.77 17.61 -19.31
C THR A 320 -12.87 17.27 -17.82
N ASP A 321 -12.18 16.23 -17.38
CA ASP A 321 -12.01 15.83 -15.99
C ASP A 321 -10.54 16.00 -15.59
N PRO A 322 -10.19 17.09 -14.90
CA PRO A 322 -8.80 17.39 -14.58
C PRO A 322 -8.21 16.49 -13.49
N TYR A 323 -9.02 15.66 -12.82
CA TYR A 323 -8.52 14.70 -11.82
C TYR A 323 -7.98 13.42 -12.45
N ILE A 324 -8.20 13.19 -13.75
CA ILE A 324 -7.62 12.05 -14.48
C ILE A 324 -6.21 12.41 -14.93
N PRO A 325 -5.16 11.80 -14.37
CA PRO A 325 -3.80 12.10 -14.79
C PRO A 325 -3.50 11.34 -16.10
N ARG A 326 -3.02 12.06 -17.12
CA ARG A 326 -2.74 11.47 -18.44
C ARG A 326 -1.69 10.37 -18.42
N SER A 327 -0.76 10.41 -17.47
CA SER A 327 0.29 9.40 -17.28
C SER A 327 -0.12 8.29 -16.31
N GLY A 328 -1.30 8.38 -15.69
CA GLY A 328 -1.78 7.40 -14.72
C GLY A 328 -1.98 6.02 -15.31
N THR A 329 -1.65 5.00 -14.51
CA THR A 329 -1.83 3.61 -14.93
C THR A 329 -3.29 3.35 -15.21
N ALA A 330 -4.20 3.83 -14.36
CA ALA A 330 -5.64 3.67 -14.57
C ALA A 330 -6.12 4.25 -15.91
N TRP A 331 -5.65 5.44 -16.29
CA TRP A 331 -5.99 6.04 -17.58
C TRP A 331 -5.36 5.27 -18.75
N VAL A 332 -4.05 4.99 -18.70
CA VAL A 332 -3.32 4.29 -19.76
C VAL A 332 -3.88 2.87 -20.00
N ARG A 333 -4.37 2.23 -18.94
CA ARG A 333 -4.99 0.89 -18.98
C ARG A 333 -6.51 0.93 -19.25
N LYS A 334 -7.11 2.12 -19.41
CA LYS A 334 -8.55 2.33 -19.67
C LYS A 334 -9.47 1.79 -18.57
N PHE A 335 -9.03 1.89 -17.32
CA PHE A 335 -9.81 1.52 -16.14
C PHE A 335 -10.93 2.52 -15.86
N PHE A 336 -10.68 3.80 -16.15
CA PHE A 336 -11.74 4.80 -16.25
C PHE A 336 -12.59 4.55 -17.49
N ASN A 337 -13.85 4.21 -17.28
CA ASN A 337 -14.88 4.08 -18.31
C ASN A 337 -16.26 4.39 -17.71
N ASN A 338 -17.24 4.65 -18.57
CA ASN A 338 -18.63 4.66 -18.13
C ASN A 338 -19.04 3.22 -17.80
N ASP A 339 -19.52 3.01 -16.57
CA ASP A 339 -19.86 1.70 -16.06
C ASP A 339 -21.27 1.70 -15.46
N PRO A 340 -22.31 1.46 -16.27
CA PRO A 340 -23.69 1.39 -15.77
C PRO A 340 -23.92 0.28 -14.74
N ALA A 341 -23.00 -0.67 -14.63
CA ALA A 341 -23.02 -1.76 -13.66
C ALA A 341 -22.08 -1.51 -12.47
N TYR A 342 -21.63 -0.26 -12.27
CA TYR A 342 -20.87 0.11 -11.08
C TYR A 342 -21.71 -0.16 -9.83
N PRO A 343 -21.12 -0.72 -8.75
CA PRO A 343 -21.87 -1.06 -7.54
C PRO A 343 -22.63 0.15 -7.00
N GLN A 344 -23.94 -0.01 -6.80
CA GLN A 344 -24.73 1.04 -6.16
C GLN A 344 -24.35 1.16 -4.69
N ARG A 345 -24.24 2.39 -4.20
CA ARG A 345 -24.07 2.65 -2.78
C ARG A 345 -25.26 2.07 -2.02
N PRO A 346 -25.04 1.22 -0.99
CA PRO A 346 -26.14 0.72 -0.16
C PRO A 346 -26.93 1.87 0.48
N GLU A 347 -28.25 1.76 0.47
CA GLU A 347 -29.13 2.78 1.06
C GLU A 347 -28.83 2.96 2.56
N GLY A 348 -28.73 4.22 2.99
CA GLY A 348 -28.47 4.56 4.39
C GLY A 348 -27.03 4.32 4.88
N LEU A 349 -26.11 3.85 4.02
CA LEU A 349 -24.71 3.70 4.38
C LEU A 349 -24.08 5.05 4.70
N LYS A 350 -23.54 5.18 5.92
CA LYS A 350 -22.85 6.40 6.37
C LYS A 350 -21.34 6.19 6.27
N PHE A 351 -20.65 7.18 5.72
CA PHE A 351 -19.20 7.18 5.67
C PHE A 351 -18.62 7.93 6.86
N SER A 352 -17.52 7.40 7.38
CA SER A 352 -16.66 8.13 8.30
C SER A 352 -15.69 8.98 7.49
N PRO A 353 -15.65 10.31 7.72
CA PRO A 353 -14.72 11.17 7.00
C PRO A 353 -13.27 10.88 7.43
N GLY A 354 -12.31 11.21 6.56
CA GLY A 354 -10.91 11.23 6.96
C GLY A 354 -10.57 12.40 7.88
N VAL A 355 -9.45 12.26 8.56
CA VAL A 355 -8.84 13.27 9.43
C VAL A 355 -8.48 14.49 8.59
N GLN A 356 -8.91 15.68 9.00
CA GLN A 356 -8.72 16.89 8.20
C GLN A 356 -7.34 17.50 8.45
N ASN A 357 -6.54 17.64 7.39
CA ASN A 357 -5.26 18.36 7.44
C ASN A 357 -5.48 19.86 7.27
N LEU A 358 -5.02 20.61 8.27
CA LEU A 358 -5.10 22.06 8.36
C LEU A 358 -3.83 22.77 7.86
N GLY A 359 -2.82 22.02 7.41
CA GLY A 359 -1.51 22.53 7.00
C GLY A 359 -0.50 22.67 8.14
N PRO A 360 0.67 23.32 7.91
CA PRO A 360 1.03 23.96 6.64
C PRO A 360 1.50 23.00 5.54
N ASP A 361 1.90 21.78 5.89
CA ASP A 361 2.51 20.87 4.93
C ASP A 361 1.57 19.74 4.50
N ALA A 362 1.86 19.19 3.32
CA ALA A 362 1.15 18.04 2.74
C ALA A 362 -0.37 18.23 2.64
N ASN A 363 -0.82 19.46 2.34
CA ASN A 363 -2.22 19.84 2.15
C ASN A 363 -2.52 20.37 0.73
N GLU A 364 -1.66 20.09 -0.26
CA GLU A 364 -1.94 20.43 -1.66
C GLU A 364 -3.02 19.52 -2.26
N TYR A 365 -3.85 20.07 -3.14
CA TYR A 365 -4.98 19.34 -3.74
C TYR A 365 -5.33 19.82 -5.15
N ARG A 366 -6.11 19.03 -5.87
CA ARG A 366 -6.62 19.38 -7.19
C ARG A 366 -7.90 20.20 -7.00
N GLY A 367 -7.93 21.41 -7.53
CA GLY A 367 -9.15 22.21 -7.57
C GLY A 367 -10.07 21.85 -8.74
N HIS A 368 -11.35 22.23 -8.64
CA HIS A 368 -12.32 22.14 -9.74
C HIS A 368 -11.87 22.84 -11.03
N SER A 369 -11.01 23.86 -10.92
CA SER A 369 -10.40 24.54 -12.07
C SER A 369 -9.34 23.71 -12.79
N GLY A 370 -9.00 22.53 -12.26
CA GLY A 370 -7.89 21.73 -12.74
C GLY A 370 -6.51 22.30 -12.43
N LYS A 371 -6.38 23.20 -11.43
CA LYS A 371 -5.08 23.63 -10.88
C LYS A 371 -4.73 22.89 -9.58
N VAL A 372 -3.44 22.61 -9.38
CA VAL A 372 -2.96 22.29 -8.02
C VAL A 372 -3.17 23.54 -7.19
N MET A 373 -3.80 23.39 -6.03
CA MET A 373 -3.98 24.44 -5.05
C MET A 373 -3.35 24.00 -3.74
N ASP A 374 -3.05 24.98 -2.91
CA ASP A 374 -2.43 24.82 -1.60
C ASP A 374 -3.47 25.21 -0.54
N GLY A 375 -3.68 24.32 0.43
CA GLY A 375 -4.63 24.53 1.53
C GLY A 375 -4.33 25.78 2.35
N ASP A 376 -3.05 26.14 2.51
CA ASP A 376 -2.63 27.31 3.28
C ASP A 376 -2.99 28.62 2.57
N ILE A 377 -2.95 28.61 1.24
CA ILE A 377 -3.27 29.78 0.41
C ILE A 377 -4.79 29.94 0.28
N THR A 378 -5.51 28.82 0.19
CA THR A 378 -6.95 28.82 -0.08
C THR A 378 -7.83 28.79 1.16
N GLY A 379 -7.28 28.39 2.31
CA GLY A 379 -8.01 28.11 3.54
C GLY A 379 -8.79 26.79 3.52
N ALA A 380 -8.56 25.94 2.51
CA ALA A 380 -9.20 24.63 2.40
C ALA A 380 -8.45 23.59 3.24
N THR A 381 -9.19 22.66 3.81
CA THR A 381 -8.65 21.45 4.45
C THR A 381 -8.75 20.28 3.49
N ILE A 382 -7.92 19.26 3.70
CA ILE A 382 -7.97 18.03 2.92
C ILE A 382 -8.07 16.79 3.80
N SER A 383 -8.58 15.70 3.26
CA SER A 383 -8.68 14.42 3.96
C SER A 383 -7.32 13.71 3.93
N GLY A 384 -6.56 13.79 5.02
CA GLY A 384 -5.22 13.20 5.13
C GLY A 384 -4.12 14.05 4.48
N PHE A 385 -3.59 13.62 3.34
CA PHE A 385 -2.35 14.13 2.77
C PHE A 385 -2.49 14.41 1.28
N THR A 386 -1.59 15.25 0.76
CA THR A 386 -1.47 15.57 -0.66
C THR A 386 -1.57 14.32 -1.54
N PRO A 387 -2.37 14.33 -2.63
CA PRO A 387 -2.52 13.20 -3.54
C PRO A 387 -1.18 12.58 -3.97
N HIS A 388 -1.12 11.25 -4.03
CA HIS A 388 0.04 10.46 -4.47
C HIS A 388 1.31 10.62 -3.62
N SER A 389 1.18 11.08 -2.38
CA SER A 389 2.26 11.16 -1.40
C SER A 389 2.66 9.79 -0.85
N CYS A 390 1.74 8.83 -0.89
CA CYS A 390 1.90 7.48 -0.37
C CYS A 390 2.29 7.50 1.12
N PRO A 391 1.41 7.98 2.02
CA PRO A 391 1.68 7.99 3.47
C PRO A 391 1.86 6.56 4.01
N ILE A 392 2.89 6.37 4.83
CA ILE A 392 3.28 5.07 5.38
C ILE A 392 4.10 5.27 6.68
N GLY A 393 4.35 4.20 7.46
CA GLY A 393 5.21 4.30 8.65
C GLY A 393 4.67 5.20 9.76
N LEU A 394 3.37 5.14 10.01
CA LEU A 394 2.68 5.81 11.10
C LEU A 394 3.12 5.29 12.49
N VAL A 395 3.62 6.19 13.33
CA VAL A 395 3.96 5.94 14.75
C VAL A 395 3.49 7.08 15.64
N PHE A 396 3.30 6.82 16.94
CA PHE A 396 2.86 7.82 17.92
C PHE A 396 3.78 7.83 19.15
N ASP A 397 3.98 8.99 19.78
CA ASP A 397 4.61 9.10 21.11
C ASP A 397 3.66 8.62 22.22
N THR A 398 3.43 7.31 22.27
CA THR A 398 2.51 6.70 23.24
C THR A 398 3.00 6.78 24.69
N LYS A 399 4.26 7.19 24.92
CA LYS A 399 4.86 7.29 26.27
C LYS A 399 5.03 8.74 26.73
N ASN A 400 4.63 9.73 25.92
CA ASN A 400 4.72 11.15 26.23
C ASN A 400 6.15 11.59 26.61
N VAL A 401 7.17 11.01 25.97
CA VAL A 401 8.58 11.24 26.33
C VAL A 401 9.22 12.37 25.53
N LEU A 402 8.61 12.78 24.43
CA LEU A 402 9.13 13.83 23.58
C LEU A 402 8.96 15.22 24.23
N SER A 403 9.54 16.24 23.59
CA SER A 403 9.38 17.63 23.99
C SER A 403 7.89 18.05 23.99
N PRO A 404 7.50 19.12 24.70
CA PRO A 404 6.10 19.55 24.78
C PRO A 404 5.40 19.71 23.41
N GLU A 405 6.14 20.06 22.37
CA GLU A 405 5.65 20.24 21.01
C GLU A 405 5.27 18.93 20.29
N PHE A 406 5.87 17.80 20.70
CA PHE A 406 5.70 16.48 20.06
C PHE A 406 5.04 15.45 20.98
N ARG A 407 4.57 15.89 22.14
CA ARG A 407 4.20 14.99 23.23
C ARG A 407 2.85 14.36 22.95
N GLY A 408 2.84 13.05 22.76
CA GLY A 408 1.62 12.31 22.42
C GLY A 408 1.28 12.32 20.93
N ASP A 409 2.09 12.99 20.11
CA ASP A 409 1.79 13.25 18.71
C ASP A 409 2.17 12.09 17.79
N GLY A 410 1.66 12.17 16.56
CA GLY A 410 1.93 11.21 15.49
C GLY A 410 3.09 11.63 14.59
N PHE A 411 3.67 10.65 13.91
CA PHE A 411 4.64 10.85 12.84
C PHE A 411 4.34 9.89 11.70
N VAL A 412 4.49 10.35 10.46
CA VAL A 412 4.25 9.54 9.26
C VAL A 412 5.28 9.89 8.17
N LEU A 413 5.63 8.91 7.35
CA LEU A 413 6.53 9.07 6.21
C LEU A 413 5.72 9.32 4.94
N ARG A 414 6.23 10.18 4.04
CA ARG A 414 5.79 10.17 2.63
C ARG A 414 6.79 9.36 1.81
N TYR A 415 6.33 8.26 1.22
CA TYR A 415 7.19 7.41 0.39
C TYR A 415 7.65 8.13 -0.88
N SER A 416 6.72 8.82 -1.56
CA SER A 416 6.94 9.35 -2.89
C SER A 416 7.52 10.76 -2.84
N LYS A 417 8.73 10.95 -3.40
CA LYS A 417 9.24 12.27 -3.82
C LYS A 417 8.86 12.48 -5.29
N GLY A 418 7.56 12.60 -5.54
CA GLY A 418 7.04 12.30 -6.87
C GLY A 418 7.11 10.81 -7.22
N GLY A 419 6.31 10.39 -8.19
CA GLY A 419 6.10 8.99 -8.60
C GLY A 419 5.62 8.90 -10.06
N MET A 420 5.03 7.77 -10.48
CA MET A 420 4.46 7.64 -11.84
C MET A 420 3.40 8.72 -12.16
N LEU A 421 2.71 9.21 -11.12
CA LEU A 421 1.79 10.35 -11.18
C LEU A 421 2.42 11.66 -10.67
N GLY A 422 3.37 11.56 -9.75
CA GLY A 422 3.93 12.72 -9.06
C GLY A 422 2.99 13.21 -7.96
N ALA A 423 3.47 13.32 -6.72
CA ALA A 423 2.78 14.13 -5.73
C ALA A 423 2.66 15.56 -6.28
N PHE A 424 1.64 16.30 -5.84
CA PHE A 424 1.41 17.68 -6.30
C PHE A 424 2.44 18.71 -5.82
N THR A 425 3.53 18.21 -5.26
CA THR A 425 4.59 18.96 -4.63
C THR A 425 5.95 18.39 -5.04
N LYS A 426 6.98 19.22 -4.94
CA LYS A 426 8.38 18.80 -5.12
C LYS A 426 8.94 18.07 -3.90
N GLU A 427 8.16 18.03 -2.83
CA GLU A 427 8.46 17.43 -1.56
C GLU A 427 8.06 15.94 -1.51
N GLY A 428 8.37 15.27 -0.41
CA GLY A 428 8.21 13.82 -0.25
C GLY A 428 9.55 13.10 -0.12
N GLY A 429 9.51 11.83 0.27
CA GLY A 429 10.69 11.18 0.84
C GLY A 429 11.06 11.83 2.17
N ASP A 430 10.07 12.20 2.98
CA ASP A 430 10.22 13.00 4.19
C ASP A 430 9.47 12.40 5.38
N LEU A 431 9.71 13.00 6.55
CA LEU A 431 9.05 12.70 7.81
C LEU A 431 8.16 13.88 8.21
N LEU A 432 6.88 13.59 8.41
CA LEU A 432 5.86 14.53 8.86
C LEU A 432 5.58 14.32 10.36
N HIS A 433 5.40 15.41 11.09
CA HIS A 433 4.81 15.47 12.43
C HIS A 433 3.32 15.77 12.30
N LEU A 434 2.51 15.09 13.12
CA LEU A 434 1.06 15.17 13.16
C LEU A 434 0.62 15.66 14.55
N ASP A 435 0.30 16.94 14.67
CA ASP A 435 -0.37 17.52 15.85
C ASP A 435 -1.87 17.32 15.69
N MET A 436 -2.44 16.37 16.45
CA MET A 436 -3.81 15.89 16.27
C MET A 436 -4.72 16.35 17.41
N ALA A 437 -5.89 16.87 17.06
CA ALA A 437 -6.90 17.29 18.02
C ALA A 437 -8.27 16.69 17.70
N TYR A 438 -8.94 16.15 18.72
CA TYR A 438 -10.32 15.68 18.56
C TYR A 438 -11.27 16.86 18.39
N ASN A 439 -11.99 16.87 17.27
CA ASN A 439 -13.05 17.81 16.95
C ASN A 439 -14.40 17.20 17.31
N LYS A 440 -14.95 17.64 18.45
CA LYS A 440 -16.23 17.17 18.97
C LYS A 440 -17.42 17.44 18.04
N LEU A 441 -17.37 18.52 17.25
CA LEU A 441 -18.48 18.85 16.34
C LEU A 441 -18.50 17.89 15.14
N ALA A 442 -17.33 17.51 14.64
CA ALA A 442 -17.18 16.57 13.54
C ALA A 442 -17.25 15.09 13.99
N ASP A 443 -17.15 14.82 15.29
CA ASP A 443 -16.88 13.49 15.83
C ASP A 443 -15.72 12.79 15.10
N ASN A 444 -14.63 13.55 14.93
CA ASN A 444 -13.44 13.11 14.23
C ASN A 444 -12.21 13.90 14.71
N TYR A 445 -11.06 13.67 14.09
CA TYR A 445 -9.84 14.43 14.35
C TYR A 445 -9.56 15.44 13.24
N ASP A 446 -9.04 16.58 13.66
CA ASP A 446 -8.29 17.49 12.81
C ASP A 446 -6.80 17.30 13.10
N MET A 447 -5.94 17.63 12.14
CA MET A 447 -4.50 17.59 12.32
C MET A 447 -3.81 18.79 11.68
N LYS A 448 -2.74 19.27 12.32
CA LYS A 448 -1.74 20.11 11.68
C LYS A 448 -0.55 19.25 11.31
N VAL A 449 -0.04 19.47 10.12
CA VAL A 449 1.03 18.65 9.54
C VAL A 449 2.24 19.52 9.26
N THR A 450 3.40 19.12 9.77
CA THR A 450 4.65 19.84 9.54
C THR A 450 5.78 18.89 9.17
N ARG A 451 6.57 19.23 8.15
CA ARG A 451 7.76 18.51 7.74
C ARG A 451 8.89 18.76 8.72
N ILE A 452 9.53 17.70 9.20
CA ILE A 452 10.62 17.81 10.18
C ILE A 452 11.94 17.21 9.70
N ALA A 453 11.93 16.40 8.64
CA ALA A 453 13.11 15.88 7.96
C ALA A 453 12.81 15.61 6.49
N ASP A 454 13.82 15.74 5.62
CA ASP A 454 13.70 15.56 4.16
C ASP A 454 14.87 14.71 3.64
N GLY A 455 14.72 14.13 2.45
CA GLY A 455 15.79 13.48 1.69
C GLY A 455 15.95 11.99 1.95
N PHE A 456 14.96 11.34 2.57
CA PHE A 456 14.88 9.89 2.59
C PHE A 456 14.60 9.36 1.17
N LYS A 457 15.12 8.17 0.88
CA LYS A 457 14.93 7.50 -0.39
C LYS A 457 13.94 6.35 -0.19
N GLU A 458 12.72 6.51 -0.70
CA GLU A 458 11.67 5.48 -0.62
C GLU A 458 11.44 5.01 0.84
N PRO A 459 11.20 5.92 1.81
CA PRO A 459 10.97 5.53 3.20
C PRO A 459 9.67 4.72 3.34
N THR A 460 9.73 3.57 4.00
CA THR A 460 8.60 2.62 4.11
C THR A 460 8.25 2.24 5.54
N GLY A 461 9.23 2.19 6.45
CA GLY A 461 9.00 1.74 7.82
C GLY A 461 9.44 2.77 8.85
N ALA A 462 8.69 2.89 9.94
CA ALA A 462 9.07 3.70 11.09
C ALA A 462 8.92 2.92 12.41
N LEU A 463 9.80 3.21 13.36
CA LEU A 463 9.75 2.67 14.72
C LEU A 463 10.24 3.72 15.72
N LEU A 464 9.37 4.15 16.62
CA LEU A 464 9.71 5.10 17.68
C LEU A 464 10.08 4.34 18.97
N ILE A 465 11.33 4.49 19.43
CA ILE A 465 11.82 3.96 20.70
C ILE A 465 12.29 5.13 21.55
N LYS A 466 11.56 5.42 22.62
CA LYS A 466 11.78 6.62 23.44
C LYS A 466 11.74 7.87 22.55
N ASN A 467 12.87 8.59 22.43
CA ASN A 467 13.00 9.78 21.61
C ASN A 467 13.73 9.55 20.28
N VAL A 468 13.90 8.30 19.88
CA VAL A 468 14.60 7.93 18.66
C VAL A 468 13.60 7.29 17.70
N LEU A 469 13.34 7.95 16.58
CA LEU A 469 12.56 7.42 15.48
C LEU A 469 13.52 6.80 14.46
N TYR A 470 13.39 5.49 14.25
CA TYR A 470 14.11 4.77 13.21
C TYR A 470 13.30 4.78 11.93
N VAL A 471 13.88 5.26 10.83
CA VAL A 471 13.28 5.25 9.48
C VAL A 471 13.97 4.18 8.65
N LEU A 472 13.20 3.27 8.08
CA LEU A 472 13.64 2.24 7.14
C LEU A 472 13.24 2.62 5.73
N GLU A 473 14.13 2.36 4.78
CA GLU A 473 13.91 2.56 3.36
C GLU A 473 13.71 1.27 2.59
N TYR A 474 12.92 1.35 1.51
CA TYR A 474 12.60 0.22 0.65
C TYR A 474 13.84 -0.39 0.00
N GLY A 475 14.79 0.44 -0.43
CA GLY A 475 16.08 -0.04 -0.97
C GLY A 475 16.03 -0.61 -2.39
N GLY A 476 14.87 -0.62 -3.04
CA GLY A 476 14.70 -1.11 -4.41
C GLY A 476 15.35 -2.48 -4.63
N ASN A 477 16.24 -2.59 -5.64
CA ASN A 477 17.01 -3.82 -5.89
C ASN A 477 18.43 -3.80 -5.31
N ASN A 478 18.86 -2.70 -4.68
CA ASN A 478 20.26 -2.47 -4.32
C ASN A 478 20.51 -2.41 -2.80
N GLY A 479 19.46 -2.58 -1.99
CA GLY A 479 19.53 -2.37 -0.55
C GLY A 479 19.14 -0.96 -0.15
N GLY A 480 18.65 -0.84 1.08
CA GLY A 480 18.18 0.40 1.70
C GLY A 480 19.06 0.81 2.86
N ASP A 481 18.61 1.82 3.59
CA ASP A 481 19.25 2.24 4.82
C ASP A 481 18.23 2.35 5.96
N ILE A 482 18.72 2.16 7.18
CA ILE A 482 18.04 2.57 8.39
C ILE A 482 18.70 3.84 8.91
N TRP A 483 17.88 4.84 9.14
CA TRP A 483 18.25 6.14 9.68
C TRP A 483 17.75 6.27 11.11
N LYS A 484 18.59 6.83 11.96
CA LYS A 484 18.24 7.21 13.32
C LYS A 484 17.91 8.69 13.35
N VAL A 485 16.65 9.04 13.62
CA VAL A 485 16.18 10.41 13.84
C VAL A 485 16.01 10.64 15.34
N THR A 486 16.87 11.46 15.93
CA THR A 486 16.79 11.82 17.34
C THR A 486 15.90 13.04 17.51
N LEU A 487 14.76 12.86 18.18
CA LEU A 487 13.77 13.89 18.46
C LEU A 487 14.05 14.56 19.83
N PRO A 488 13.68 15.84 20.00
CA PRO A 488 13.87 16.57 21.25
C PRO A 488 13.02 15.96 22.38
N THR A 489 13.54 16.02 23.61
CA THR A 489 12.85 15.52 24.82
C THR A 489 12.55 16.66 25.78
N THR A 490 11.69 16.40 26.76
CA THR A 490 11.38 17.36 27.83
C THR A 490 12.62 17.82 28.63
N ALA A 491 13.72 17.05 28.63
CA ALA A 491 14.97 17.41 29.30
C ALA A 491 15.92 18.29 28.45
N THR A 492 15.67 18.44 27.15
CA THR A 492 16.53 19.20 26.24
C THR A 492 16.24 20.70 26.40
N LYS A 493 16.86 21.37 27.39
CA LYS A 493 16.89 22.84 27.41
C LYS A 493 17.70 23.30 26.19
N VAL A 494 17.03 23.92 25.23
CA VAL A 494 17.70 24.68 24.16
C VAL A 494 18.47 25.82 24.82
N THR A 495 19.79 25.69 24.93
CA THR A 495 20.64 26.87 25.14
C THR A 495 20.53 27.72 23.90
N ALA A 496 19.68 28.75 23.95
CA ALA A 496 19.62 29.78 22.93
C ALA A 496 21.04 30.34 22.74
N SER A 497 21.62 30.11 21.57
CA SER A 497 22.80 30.85 21.15
C SER A 497 22.37 32.31 21.00
N LYS A 498 22.87 33.16 21.89
CA LYS A 498 22.82 34.61 21.69
C LYS A 498 23.58 34.89 20.39
N LYS A 499 22.88 35.37 19.37
CA LYS A 499 23.51 36.11 18.26
C LYS A 499 23.97 37.47 18.76
#